data_AF-A0A1C4C7X1-F1
#
_entry.id   AF-A0A1C4C7X1-F1
#
_cell.length_a   1.000
_cell.length_b   1.000
_cell.length_c   1.000
_cell.angle_alpha   90.00
_cell.angle_beta   90.00
_cell.angle_gamma   90.00
#
_symmetry.space_group_name_H-M   'P 1'
#
loop_
_entity.id
_entity.type
_entity.pdbx_description
1 polymer ?
#
loop_
_entity_poly.entity_id
_entity_poly.type
_entity_poly.pdbx_seq_one_letter_code
_entity_poly.pdbx_strand_id
1 'polypeptide(L)'
;MKKKLALVTVHEIYGVNDHMHQVTQHFTSSHIDVFCPNLLQSQHAFHYSDEEKAYHFFMNHIGFDNGKKQIEEFITHLSSSYTHIGLIGFSVGATISWLCSNNPKIDFIIGCYGSRIRDYIHIKPTCATLLIFPEKEASFQYPLSFNRCSNKKILY
;
A
#
# COMPACT_ATOMS: atom_id res chain seq x y z
N MET A 1 -10.59 23.25 13.20
CA MET A 1 -10.98 22.12 12.32
C MET A 1 -10.60 20.83 13.02
N LYS A 2 -11.48 19.82 13.12
CA LYS A 2 -11.11 18.52 13.70
C LYS A 2 -9.98 17.91 12.85
N LYS A 3 -8.87 17.54 13.48
CA LYS A 3 -7.77 16.83 12.81
C LYS A 3 -8.30 15.47 12.38
N LYS A 4 -8.58 15.32 11.08
CA LYS A 4 -9.10 14.09 10.48
C LYS A 4 -7.95 13.37 9.78
N LEU A 5 -7.89 12.05 9.92
CA LEU A 5 -6.91 11.20 9.25
C LEU A 5 -7.42 10.87 7.85
N ALA A 6 -6.57 11.03 6.83
CA ALA A 6 -6.79 10.40 5.54
C ALA A 6 -6.09 9.04 5.51
N LEU A 7 -6.85 7.95 5.39
CA LEU A 7 -6.30 6.61 5.20
C LEU A 7 -6.40 6.24 3.71
N VAL A 8 -5.26 6.08 3.05
CA VAL A 8 -5.19 5.63 1.65
C VAL A 8 -4.99 4.12 1.63
N THR A 9 -6.00 3.41 1.13
CA THR A 9 -5.96 1.96 0.92
C THR A 9 -5.45 1.69 -0.51
N VAL A 10 -4.44 0.83 -0.64
CA VAL A 10 -3.78 0.52 -1.93
C VAL A 10 -4.03 -0.94 -2.26
N HIS A 11 -4.76 -1.15 -3.35
CA HIS A 11 -5.30 -2.44 -3.74
C HIS A 11 -4.24 -3.43 -4.27
N GLU A 12 -4.64 -4.69 -4.35
CA GLU A 12 -3.88 -5.78 -4.98
C GLU A 12 -3.92 -5.66 -6.52
N ILE A 13 -3.39 -6.65 -7.26
CA ILE A 13 -3.41 -6.63 -8.75
C ILE A 13 -4.82 -6.59 -9.35
N TYR A 14 -5.86 -6.92 -8.56
CA TYR A 14 -7.24 -7.04 -9.02
C TYR A 14 -7.97 -5.71 -9.17
N GLY A 15 -7.41 -4.60 -8.66
CA GLY A 15 -8.09 -3.30 -8.64
C GLY A 15 -8.99 -3.14 -7.42
N VAL A 16 -9.92 -2.18 -7.50
CA VAL A 16 -10.87 -1.89 -6.41
C VAL A 16 -12.01 -2.91 -6.43
N ASN A 17 -11.76 -4.07 -5.85
CA ASN A 17 -12.71 -5.19 -5.73
C ASN A 17 -13.49 -5.15 -4.40
N ASP A 18 -14.32 -6.17 -4.16
CA ASP A 18 -15.13 -6.30 -2.93
C ASP A 18 -14.30 -6.26 -1.64
N HIS A 19 -13.09 -6.84 -1.66
CA HIS A 19 -12.19 -6.77 -0.51
C HIS A 19 -11.83 -5.31 -0.19
N MET A 20 -11.49 -4.51 -1.20
CA MET A 20 -11.18 -3.09 -1.01
C MET A 20 -12.38 -2.26 -0.56
N HIS A 21 -13.59 -2.60 -1.03
CA HIS A 21 -14.82 -1.99 -0.53
C HIS A 21 -15.04 -2.29 0.95
N GLN A 22 -14.86 -3.55 1.37
CA GLN A 22 -14.97 -3.96 2.78
C GLN A 22 -13.93 -3.26 3.66
N VAL A 23 -12.67 -3.19 3.22
CA VAL A 23 -11.60 -2.46 3.93
C VAL A 23 -11.97 -0.98 4.09
N THR A 24 -12.44 -0.34 3.02
CA THR A 24 -12.84 1.07 3.05
C THR A 24 -13.96 1.31 4.05
N GLN A 25 -15.00 0.46 4.03
CA GLN A 25 -16.11 0.54 4.97
C GLN A 25 -15.68 0.28 6.41
N HIS A 26 -14.81 -0.70 6.65
CA HIS A 26 -14.34 -1.08 7.98
C HIS A 26 -13.59 0.04 8.69
N PHE A 27 -12.72 0.77 7.98
CA PHE A 27 -11.91 1.84 8.57
C PHE A 27 -12.59 3.21 8.56
N THR A 28 -13.68 3.39 7.80
CA THR A 28 -14.41 4.65 7.74
C THR A 28 -15.03 4.97 9.10
N SER A 29 -14.76 6.17 9.61
CA SER A 29 -15.33 6.64 10.88
C SER A 29 -15.43 8.16 10.90
N SER A 30 -15.99 8.72 11.99
CA SER A 30 -16.09 10.17 12.16
C SER A 30 -14.74 10.91 12.19
N HIS A 31 -13.62 10.18 12.36
CA HIS A 31 -12.27 10.74 12.44
C HIS A 31 -11.32 10.25 11.34
N ILE A 32 -11.78 9.35 10.47
CA ILE A 32 -10.97 8.74 9.40
C ILE A 32 -11.76 8.81 8.10
N ASP A 33 -11.24 9.56 7.13
CA ASP A 33 -11.67 9.48 5.73
C ASP A 33 -10.82 8.46 5.02
N VAL A 34 -11.47 7.48 4.38
CA VAL A 34 -10.78 6.39 3.69
C VAL A 34 -10.88 6.59 2.19
N PHE A 35 -9.76 6.46 1.50
CA PHE A 35 -9.62 6.61 0.07
C PHE A 35 -9.06 5.33 -0.53
N CYS A 36 -9.55 4.93 -1.71
CA CYS A 36 -9.02 3.80 -2.46
C CYS A 36 -8.80 4.23 -3.92
N PRO A 37 -7.66 4.89 -4.24
CA PRO A 37 -7.36 5.25 -5.63
C PRO A 37 -7.27 3.99 -6.49
N ASN A 38 -7.95 4.00 -7.64
CA ASN A 38 -7.93 2.90 -8.59
C ASN A 38 -6.73 3.03 -9.53
N LEU A 39 -5.65 2.33 -9.23
CA LEU A 39 -4.40 2.36 -10.00
C LEU A 39 -4.55 1.74 -11.39
N LEU A 40 -5.53 0.84 -11.59
CA LEU A 40 -5.77 0.20 -12.88
C LEU A 40 -6.48 1.12 -13.87
N GLN A 41 -7.09 2.21 -13.39
CA GLN A 41 -7.88 3.17 -14.19
C GLN A 41 -9.01 2.52 -15.02
N SER A 42 -9.35 1.26 -14.73
CA SER A 42 -10.43 0.48 -15.31
C SER A 42 -11.70 0.64 -14.48
N GLN A 43 -12.87 0.66 -15.12
CA GLN A 43 -14.15 0.64 -14.40
C GLN A 43 -14.41 -0.68 -13.67
N HIS A 44 -13.79 -1.78 -14.12
CA HIS A 44 -14.01 -3.11 -13.56
C HIS A 44 -12.73 -3.66 -12.91
N ALA A 45 -12.91 -4.24 -11.73
CA ALA A 45 -11.90 -5.05 -11.06
C ALA A 45 -11.82 -6.45 -11.71
N PHE A 46 -10.64 -7.06 -11.64
CA PHE A 46 -10.46 -8.45 -12.04
C PHE A 46 -11.04 -9.39 -10.98
N HIS A 47 -11.54 -10.54 -11.42
CA HIS A 47 -11.94 -11.61 -10.51
C HIS A 47 -10.69 -12.32 -9.98
N TYR A 48 -10.75 -12.89 -8.76
CA TYR A 48 -9.60 -13.59 -8.17
C TYR A 48 -9.11 -14.77 -9.01
N SER A 49 -10.00 -15.42 -9.76
CA SER A 49 -9.65 -16.51 -10.69
C SER A 49 -8.84 -16.05 -11.92
N ASP A 50 -8.75 -14.74 -12.19
CA ASP A 50 -8.00 -14.17 -13.31
C ASP A 50 -6.62 -13.64 -12.88
N GLU A 51 -6.00 -14.25 -11.85
CA GLU A 51 -4.71 -13.82 -11.29
C GLU A 51 -3.64 -13.54 -12.35
N GLU A 52 -3.43 -14.45 -13.30
CA GLU A 52 -2.41 -14.29 -14.34
C GLU A 52 -2.69 -13.08 -15.25
N LYS A 53 -3.96 -12.85 -15.61
CA LYS A 53 -4.36 -11.70 -16.43
C LYS A 53 -4.20 -10.39 -15.65
N ALA A 54 -4.64 -10.38 -14.39
CA ALA A 54 -4.54 -9.23 -13.50
C ALA A 54 -3.07 -8.85 -13.28
N TYR A 55 -2.20 -9.85 -13.05
CA TYR A 55 -0.77 -9.64 -12.86
C TYR A 55 -0.10 -9.09 -14.12
N HIS A 56 -0.36 -9.68 -15.29
CA HIS A 56 0.17 -9.17 -16.55
C HIS A 56 -0.30 -7.75 -16.84
N PHE A 57 -1.58 -7.46 -16.62
CA PHE A 57 -2.13 -6.11 -16.78
C PHE A 57 -1.41 -5.12 -15.86
N PHE A 58 -1.30 -5.46 -14.57
CA PHE A 58 -0.60 -4.63 -13.60
C PHE A 58 0.85 -4.35 -14.02
N MET A 59 1.61 -5.39 -14.36
CA MET A 59 3.02 -5.23 -14.72
C MET A 59 3.23 -4.46 -16.03
N ASN A 60 2.37 -4.65 -17.03
CA ASN A 60 2.53 -4.05 -18.35
C ASN A 60 2.03 -2.59 -18.43
N HIS A 61 1.06 -2.20 -17.61
CA HIS A 61 0.42 -0.88 -17.71
C HIS A 61 0.65 0.03 -16.51
N ILE A 62 0.95 -0.55 -15.34
CA ILE A 62 1.12 0.19 -14.11
C ILE A 62 2.57 0.00 -13.65
N GLY A 63 2.92 -1.20 -13.19
CA GLY A 63 4.21 -1.47 -12.58
C GLY A 63 4.41 -0.68 -11.28
N PHE A 64 5.48 -1.00 -10.57
CA PHE A 64 5.73 -0.42 -9.24
C PHE A 64 6.05 1.08 -9.28
N ASP A 65 6.81 1.54 -10.28
CA ASP A 65 7.22 2.94 -10.37
C ASP A 65 6.04 3.87 -10.71
N ASN A 66 5.18 3.52 -11.69
CA ASN A 66 4.01 4.35 -11.95
C ASN A 66 2.97 4.22 -10.84
N GLY A 67 2.82 3.04 -10.23
CA GLY A 67 1.97 2.86 -9.05
C GLY A 67 2.39 3.77 -7.90
N LYS A 68 3.69 3.82 -7.59
CA LYS A 68 4.28 4.76 -6.62
C LYS A 68 3.96 6.21 -6.98
N LYS A 69 4.21 6.61 -8.23
CA LYS A 69 3.95 7.98 -8.69
C LYS A 69 2.48 8.39 -8.51
N GLN A 70 1.54 7.52 -8.90
CA GLN A 70 0.11 7.77 -8.74
C GLN A 70 -0.26 7.97 -7.26
N ILE A 71 0.28 7.15 -6.36
CA ILE A 71 0.04 7.30 -4.92
C ILE A 71 0.68 8.59 -4.39
N GLU A 72 1.92 8.93 -4.75
CA GLU A 72 2.57 10.17 -4.29
C GLU A 72 1.84 11.45 -4.74
N GLU A 73 1.30 11.44 -5.96
CA GLU A 73 0.44 12.51 -6.48
C GLU A 73 -0.85 12.62 -5.65
N PHE A 74 -1.48 11.48 -5.34
CA PHE A 74 -2.69 11.43 -4.51
C PHE A 74 -2.44 11.94 -3.09
N ILE A 75 -1.32 11.54 -2.46
CA ILE A 75 -0.90 12.02 -1.14
C ILE A 75 -0.65 13.53 -1.16
N THR A 76 -0.03 14.03 -2.23
CA THR A 76 0.19 15.47 -2.39
C THR A 76 -1.12 16.25 -2.47
N HIS A 77 -2.11 15.73 -3.19
CA HIS A 77 -3.45 16.32 -3.24
C HIS A 77 -4.10 16.37 -1.83
N LEU A 78 -4.07 15.25 -1.11
CA LEU A 78 -4.65 15.15 0.23
C LEU A 78 -3.95 16.05 1.27
N SER A 79 -2.63 16.27 1.14
CA SER A 79 -1.86 17.10 2.09
C SER A 79 -2.30 18.56 2.20
N SER A 80 -3.12 19.04 1.25
CA SER A 80 -3.78 20.36 1.32
C SER A 80 -4.90 20.43 2.36
N SER A 81 -5.55 19.29 2.64
CA SER A 81 -6.80 19.21 3.41
C SER A 81 -6.67 18.35 4.67
N TYR A 82 -5.66 17.48 4.73
CA TYR A 82 -5.42 16.55 5.82
C TYR A 82 -4.08 16.80 6.48
N THR A 83 -4.06 16.76 7.81
CA THR A 83 -2.84 16.94 8.62
C THR A 83 -2.18 15.62 8.99
N HIS A 84 -2.93 14.52 8.90
CA HIS A 84 -2.40 13.17 9.08
C HIS A 84 -2.82 12.30 7.89
N ILE A 85 -1.86 11.59 7.32
CA ILE A 85 -2.06 10.71 6.18
C ILE A 85 -1.37 9.37 6.44
N GLY A 86 -2.13 8.28 6.33
CA GLY A 86 -1.62 6.93 6.46
C GLY A 86 -1.89 6.09 5.22
N LEU A 87 -1.04 5.11 4.94
CA LEU A 87 -1.28 4.12 3.88
C LEU A 87 -1.50 2.73 4.46
N ILE A 88 -2.43 1.99 3.88
CA ILE A 88 -2.53 0.54 4.05
C ILE A 88 -2.51 -0.12 2.68
N GLY A 89 -1.54 -0.98 2.42
CA GLY A 89 -1.38 -1.64 1.13
C GLY A 89 -1.44 -3.16 1.26
N PHE A 90 -1.97 -3.81 0.23
CA PHE A 90 -2.10 -5.27 0.14
C PHE A 90 -1.37 -5.81 -1.09
N SER A 91 -0.59 -6.88 -0.95
CA SER A 91 0.16 -7.49 -2.05
C SER A 91 1.03 -6.46 -2.81
N VAL A 92 0.78 -6.22 -4.10
CA VAL A 92 1.46 -5.16 -4.88
C VAL A 92 1.26 -3.78 -4.25
N GLY A 93 0.10 -3.50 -3.66
CA GLY A 93 -0.18 -2.27 -2.93
C GLY A 93 0.67 -2.10 -1.68
N ALA A 94 1.03 -3.19 -0.98
CA ALA A 94 1.96 -3.14 0.14
C ALA A 94 3.37 -2.73 -0.31
N THR A 95 3.79 -3.25 -1.47
CA THR A 95 5.07 -2.87 -2.08
C THR A 95 5.05 -1.41 -2.50
N ILE A 96 3.99 -0.94 -3.16
CA ILE A 96 3.84 0.46 -3.54
C ILE A 96 3.88 1.38 -2.31
N SER A 97 3.14 1.04 -1.25
CA SER A 97 3.18 1.80 0.00
C SER A 97 4.59 1.86 0.58
N TRP A 98 5.33 0.75 0.60
CA TRP A 98 6.74 0.75 1.00
C TRP A 98 7.61 1.69 0.16
N LEU A 99 7.41 1.74 -1.16
CA LEU A 99 8.15 2.63 -2.06
C LEU A 99 7.89 4.11 -1.76
N CYS A 100 6.71 4.44 -1.24
CA CYS A 100 6.33 5.79 -0.80
C CYS A 100 6.82 6.12 0.61
N SER A 101 7.40 5.18 1.36
CA SER A 101 7.65 5.32 2.80
C SER A 101 8.66 6.39 3.20
N ASN A 102 9.45 6.91 2.26
CA ASN A 102 10.37 8.01 2.46
C ASN A 102 9.71 9.40 2.27
N ASN A 103 8.43 9.45 1.87
CA ASN A 103 7.69 10.69 1.71
C ASN A 103 7.35 11.30 3.09
N PRO A 104 7.85 12.50 3.43
CA PRO A 104 7.63 13.11 4.75
C PRO A 104 6.19 13.54 5.03
N LYS A 105 5.30 13.48 4.02
CA LYS A 105 3.87 13.78 4.17
C LYS A 105 3.05 12.59 4.69
N ILE A 106 3.66 11.42 4.81
CA ILE A 106 3.02 10.20 5.30
C ILE A 106 3.42 10.00 6.75
N ASP A 107 2.44 9.82 7.64
CA ASP A 107 2.67 9.58 9.07
C ASP A 107 2.95 8.11 9.37
N PHE A 108 2.25 7.20 8.68
CA PHE A 108 2.43 5.76 8.86
C PHE A 108 2.06 4.92 7.64
N ILE A 109 2.60 3.70 7.60
CA ILE A 109 2.33 2.71 6.58
C ILE A 109 2.09 1.34 7.21
N ILE A 110 1.07 0.65 6.71
CA ILE A 110 0.79 -0.75 6.99
C ILE A 110 0.87 -1.52 5.66
N GLY A 111 1.83 -2.43 5.53
CA GLY A 111 1.99 -3.27 4.34
C GLY A 111 1.65 -4.72 4.65
N CYS A 112 0.66 -5.28 3.97
CA CYS A 112 0.22 -6.65 4.12
C CYS A 112 0.73 -7.51 2.95
N TYR A 113 1.49 -8.56 3.25
CA TYR A 113 1.97 -9.60 2.31
C TYR A 113 2.61 -9.05 1.02
N GLY A 114 3.39 -7.97 1.14
CA GLY A 114 4.07 -7.32 0.02
C GLY A 114 5.34 -8.03 -0.42
N SER A 115 5.25 -8.94 -1.37
CA SER A 115 6.37 -9.83 -1.68
C SER A 115 7.60 -9.17 -2.31
N ARG A 116 7.39 -8.10 -3.07
CA ARG A 116 8.43 -7.34 -3.76
C ARG A 116 9.14 -6.32 -2.88
N ILE A 117 8.72 -6.13 -1.63
CA ILE A 117 9.43 -5.25 -0.68
C ILE A 117 10.89 -5.70 -0.50
N ARG A 118 11.18 -7.00 -0.64
CA ARG A 118 12.55 -7.57 -0.61
C ARG A 118 13.47 -7.03 -1.69
N ASP A 119 12.93 -6.55 -2.80
CA ASP A 119 13.71 -6.00 -3.92
C ASP A 119 14.11 -4.53 -3.63
N TYR A 120 13.50 -3.90 -2.63
CA TYR A 120 13.67 -2.49 -2.28
C TYR A 120 14.18 -2.26 -0.85
N ILE A 121 15.07 -3.14 -0.35
CA ILE A 121 15.63 -3.04 1.01
C ILE A 121 16.45 -1.77 1.28
N HIS A 122 16.89 -1.09 0.21
CA HIS A 122 17.64 0.15 0.30
C HIS A 122 16.77 1.35 0.72
N ILE A 123 15.44 1.21 0.65
CA ILE A 123 14.51 2.27 1.07
C ILE A 123 14.48 2.37 2.60
N LYS A 124 14.67 3.61 3.06
CA LYS A 124 14.62 4.00 4.47
C LYS A 124 13.32 4.80 4.69
N PRO A 125 12.34 4.24 5.41
CA PRO A 125 11.11 4.95 5.71
C PRO A 125 11.40 6.12 6.64
N THR A 126 10.76 7.25 6.37
CA THR A 126 10.76 8.44 7.23
C THR A 126 9.56 8.44 8.18
N CYS A 127 8.62 7.51 7.99
CA CYS A 127 7.39 7.34 8.74
C CYS A 127 7.32 6.01 9.52
N ALA A 128 6.37 5.89 10.44
CA ALA A 128 6.16 4.66 11.18
C ALA A 128 5.68 3.54 10.23
N THR A 129 6.38 2.42 10.18
CA THR A 129 6.07 1.34 9.22
C THR A 129 5.80 0.02 9.93
N LEU A 130 4.65 -0.58 9.64
CA LEU A 130 4.28 -1.93 10.04
C LEU A 130 4.20 -2.81 8.78
N LEU A 131 4.97 -3.90 8.74
CA LEU A 131 4.87 -4.91 7.69
C LEU A 131 4.35 -6.21 8.29
N ILE A 132 3.32 -6.77 7.68
CA ILE A 132 2.68 -8.03 8.07
C ILE A 132 2.92 -9.03 6.96
N PHE A 133 3.72 -10.05 7.21
CA PHE A 133 3.98 -11.14 6.26
C PHE A 133 3.33 -12.42 6.76
N PRO A 134 2.92 -13.34 5.88
CA PRO A 134 2.46 -14.65 6.32
C PRO A 134 3.62 -15.45 6.93
N GLU A 135 3.38 -16.11 8.06
CA GLU A 135 4.35 -17.00 8.72
C GLU A 135 4.90 -18.10 7.78
N LYS A 136 4.10 -18.55 6.80
CA LYS A 136 4.48 -19.57 5.82
C LYS A 136 4.08 -19.16 4.40
N GLU A 137 5.07 -18.88 3.56
CA GLU A 137 4.95 -18.79 2.09
C GLU A 137 6.11 -19.56 1.46
N ALA A 138 5.84 -20.46 0.51
CA ALA A 138 6.88 -21.23 -0.18
C ALA A 138 7.87 -20.34 -0.96
N SER A 139 7.46 -19.14 -1.35
CA SER A 139 8.26 -18.14 -2.08
C SER A 139 9.02 -17.16 -1.15
N PHE A 140 8.83 -17.22 0.18
CA PHE A 140 9.38 -16.25 1.12
C PHE A 140 10.56 -16.81 1.94
N GLN A 141 11.78 -16.66 1.42
CA GLN A 141 12.98 -16.71 2.28
C GLN A 141 13.33 -15.30 2.77
N TYR A 142 13.50 -15.11 4.08
CA TYR A 142 13.88 -13.84 4.69
C TYR A 142 15.35 -13.51 4.39
N PRO A 143 15.67 -12.36 3.75
CA PRO A 143 17.03 -11.86 3.75
C PRO A 143 17.35 -11.30 5.14
N LEU A 144 18.40 -11.81 5.78
CA LEU A 144 18.92 -11.42 7.11
C LEU A 144 19.20 -9.91 7.28
N SER A 145 19.14 -9.11 6.21
CA SER A 145 19.40 -7.66 6.19
C SER A 145 18.19 -6.78 6.54
N PHE A 146 16.98 -7.32 6.72
CA PHE A 146 15.76 -6.53 6.97
C PHE A 146 15.71 -5.81 8.33
N ASN A 147 16.46 -6.28 9.34
CA ASN A 147 16.33 -5.84 10.74
C ASN A 147 17.07 -4.54 11.11
N ARG A 148 17.58 -3.75 10.16
CA ARG A 148 18.46 -2.60 10.44
C ARG A 148 17.81 -1.21 10.36
N CYS A 149 16.49 -1.09 10.57
CA CYS A 149 15.82 0.21 10.53
C CYS A 149 14.88 0.40 11.74
N SER A 150 15.12 1.45 12.52
CA SER A 150 14.46 1.71 13.81
C SER A 150 12.97 2.05 13.72
N ASN A 151 12.48 2.47 12.55
CA ASN A 151 11.08 2.88 12.34
C ASN A 151 10.19 1.74 11.81
N LYS A 152 10.65 0.49 11.86
CA LYS A 152 9.96 -0.67 11.28
C LYS A 152 9.59 -1.67 12.37
N LYS A 153 8.34 -2.17 12.34
CA LYS A 153 7.93 -3.38 13.04
C LYS A 153 7.50 -4.42 12.00
N ILE A 154 8.03 -5.62 12.11
CA ILE A 154 7.65 -6.76 11.26
C ILE A 154 6.85 -7.73 12.12
N LEU A 155 5.67 -8.10 11.65
CA LEU A 155 4.86 -9.19 12.20
C LEU A 155 4.84 -10.33 11.18
N TYR A 156 4.98 -11.55 11.70
CA TYR A 156 4.86 -12.81 10.98
C TYR A 156 3.54 -13.49 11.33
#